data_AF-A0AAN7TVF7-F1
#
_entry.id   AF-A0AAN7TVF7-F1
#
_cell.length_a   1.000
_cell.length_b   1.000
_cell.length_c   1.000
_cell.angle_alpha   90.00
_cell.angle_beta   90.00
_cell.angle_gamma   90.00
#
_symmetry.space_group_name_H-M   'P 1'
#
loop_
_entity.id
_entity.type
_entity.pdbx_description
1 polymer ?
#
loop_
_entity_poly.entity_id
_entity_poly.type
_entity_poly.pdbx_seq_one_letter_code
_entity_poly.pdbx_strand_id
1 'polypeptide(L)'
;MNHLISFIILFLFTLLCISNSQVVDYSLAIGRDLNSPADIPRATFSSINQMNQITDEFKDDVYNITLSKYYLNSIVSLSTNNSFGAISHYNSLVNLFSNINNLTKINLIQAYNDINNLKKFTTNDQNVYIQAYTYWNNTQSNIESLRTTINGLKTAIELTKNNMLVNVPNVDTYKVVVNDYMMVLSALSSLNTRFNKIQLTIDTIKSSIFFFKQSYTYYVANLITQQEYMTSMNNAMLSLLTSLNEFYSRTFLISRLI
;
A
#
# COMPACT_ATOMS: atom_id res chain seq x y z
N MET A 1 22.47 -44.45 47.95
CA MET A 1 21.64 -44.27 46.73
C MET A 1 22.51 -44.54 45.52
N ASN A 2 22.02 -45.34 44.56
CA ASN A 2 22.79 -45.72 43.38
C ASN A 2 23.01 -44.47 42.50
N HIS A 3 24.26 -44.14 42.17
CA HIS A 3 24.60 -42.91 41.41
C HIS A 3 23.84 -42.80 40.08
N LEU A 4 23.51 -43.94 39.48
CA LEU A 4 22.67 -44.06 38.29
C LEU A 4 21.25 -43.50 38.51
N ILE A 5 20.64 -43.78 39.67
CA ILE A 5 19.28 -43.31 39.99
C ILE A 5 19.30 -41.79 40.20
N SER A 6 20.35 -41.25 40.83
CA SER A 6 20.50 -39.80 41.00
C SER A 6 20.67 -39.08 39.66
N PHE A 7 21.43 -39.68 38.73
CA PHE A 7 21.61 -39.14 37.38
C PHE A 7 20.31 -39.17 36.56
N ILE A 8 19.55 -40.26 36.61
CA ILE A 8 18.26 -40.38 35.91
C ILE A 8 17.25 -39.35 36.44
N ILE A 9 17.18 -39.17 37.77
CA ILE A 9 16.31 -38.18 38.39
C ILE A 9 16.72 -36.75 37.97
N LEU A 10 18.03 -36.45 37.98
CA LEU A 10 18.55 -35.15 37.56
C LEU A 10 18.21 -34.87 36.09
N PHE A 11 18.40 -35.87 35.21
CA PHE A 11 18.10 -35.78 33.79
C PHE A 11 16.61 -35.56 33.50
N LEU A 12 15.73 -36.29 34.20
CA LEU A 12 14.28 -36.10 34.13
C LEU A 12 13.86 -34.73 34.66
N PHE A 13 14.47 -34.25 35.75
CA PHE A 13 14.23 -32.89 36.27
C PHE A 13 14.65 -31.83 35.25
N THR A 14 15.81 -31.98 34.59
CA THR A 14 16.21 -31.03 33.54
C THR A 14 15.27 -31.04 32.34
N LEU A 15 14.78 -32.21 31.91
CA LEU A 15 13.81 -32.33 30.81
C LEU A 15 12.46 -31.67 31.16
N LEU A 16 11.97 -31.83 32.38
CA LEU A 16 10.69 -31.27 32.84
C LEU A 16 10.79 -29.79 33.28
N CYS A 17 11.97 -29.32 33.68
CA CYS A 17 12.19 -27.91 34.00
C CYS A 17 12.43 -27.05 32.75
N ILE A 18 12.93 -27.62 31.64
CA ILE A 18 13.08 -26.90 30.37
C ILE A 18 11.73 -26.75 29.63
N SER A 19 10.74 -27.60 29.92
CA SER A 19 9.39 -27.48 29.32
C SER A 19 8.55 -26.31 29.86
N ASN A 20 9.06 -25.55 30.84
CA ASN A 20 8.40 -24.39 31.42
C ASN A 20 9.22 -23.09 31.27
N SER A 21 10.04 -22.98 30.22
CA SER A 21 10.44 -21.67 29.74
C SER A 21 9.19 -20.94 29.26
N GLN A 22 8.49 -20.27 30.20
CA GLN A 22 7.46 -19.30 29.87
C GLN A 22 8.05 -18.36 28.82
N VAL A 23 7.29 -18.17 27.75
CA VAL A 23 7.55 -17.19 26.70
C VAL A 23 7.85 -15.85 27.36
N VAL A 24 9.13 -15.52 27.50
CA VAL A 24 9.55 -14.19 27.92
C VAL A 24 9.53 -13.34 26.66
N ASP A 25 8.75 -12.27 26.70
CA ASP A 25 8.55 -11.26 25.66
C ASP A 25 9.72 -11.12 24.67
N TYR A 26 9.61 -11.78 23.51
CA TYR A 26 10.59 -11.59 22.44
C TYR A 26 10.28 -10.27 21.73
N SER A 27 11.02 -9.22 22.06
CA SER A 27 11.04 -8.03 21.21
C SER A 27 11.68 -8.41 19.87
N LEU A 28 10.93 -8.23 18.76
CA LEU A 28 11.47 -8.45 17.42
C LEU A 28 12.78 -7.67 17.25
N ALA A 29 13.77 -8.29 16.60
CA ALA A 29 15.05 -7.65 16.35
C ALA A 29 14.96 -6.48 15.35
N ILE A 30 13.79 -6.27 14.74
CA ILE A 30 13.54 -5.35 13.63
C ILE A 30 12.28 -4.51 13.92
N GLY A 31 12.39 -3.20 13.74
CA GLY A 31 11.29 -2.24 13.88
C GLY A 31 11.39 -1.37 15.14
N ARG A 32 10.74 -0.19 15.11
CA ARG A 32 10.67 0.77 16.24
C ARG A 32 9.24 1.25 16.48
N ASP A 33 9.00 1.79 17.67
CA ASP A 33 7.81 2.59 17.98
C ASP A 33 7.72 3.83 17.12
N LEU A 34 6.59 3.94 16.40
CA LEU A 34 6.25 5.09 15.58
C LEU A 34 5.44 6.05 16.44
N ASN A 35 5.72 7.35 16.33
CA ASN A 35 4.91 8.40 16.93
C ASN A 35 3.96 9.04 15.91
N SER A 36 4.19 8.83 14.62
CA SER A 36 3.37 9.34 13.52
C SER A 36 3.52 8.52 12.24
N PRO A 37 2.60 8.67 11.25
CA PRO A 37 2.78 8.08 9.92
C PRO A 37 4.06 8.54 9.20
N ALA A 38 4.59 9.72 9.52
CA ALA A 38 5.84 10.22 8.93
C ALA A 38 7.08 9.44 9.42
N ASP A 39 6.96 8.68 10.51
CA ASP A 39 8.03 7.84 11.03
C ASP A 39 8.12 6.47 10.32
N ILE A 40 7.17 6.12 9.43
CA ILE A 40 7.16 4.84 8.71
C ILE A 40 8.51 4.59 8.00
N PRO A 41 9.07 5.52 7.19
CA PRO A 41 10.37 5.30 6.55
C PRO A 41 11.54 5.16 7.54
N ARG A 42 11.43 5.69 8.76
CA ARG A 42 12.48 5.61 9.78
C ARG A 42 12.47 4.27 10.49
N ALA A 43 11.30 3.66 10.72
CA ALA A 43 11.22 2.33 11.32
C ALA A 43 11.70 1.22 10.38
N THR A 44 11.74 1.47 9.08
CA THR A 44 12.23 0.53 8.09
C THR A 44 13.71 0.68 7.79
N PHE A 45 14.37 1.72 8.30
CA PHE A 45 15.79 1.99 8.00
C PHE A 45 16.75 0.89 8.47
N SER A 46 16.45 0.21 9.59
CA SER A 46 17.26 -0.91 10.10
C SER A 46 17.17 -2.18 9.26
N SER A 47 16.14 -2.27 8.40
CA SER A 47 15.89 -3.39 7.48
C SER A 47 16.41 -3.15 6.07
N ILE A 48 16.83 -1.92 5.76
CA ILE A 48 17.14 -1.47 4.42
C ILE A 48 18.65 -1.27 4.29
N ASN A 49 19.38 -2.33 3.92
CA ASN A 49 20.72 -2.19 3.32
C ASN A 49 20.64 -1.87 1.81
N GLN A 50 19.46 -1.48 1.32
CA GLN A 50 19.20 -1.14 -0.06
C GLN A 50 18.33 0.11 -0.10
N MET A 51 18.94 1.29 -0.12
CA MET A 51 18.36 2.41 -0.87
C MET A 51 18.21 1.94 -2.33
N ASN A 52 17.20 1.09 -2.60
CA ASN A 52 16.74 0.87 -3.95
C ASN A 52 16.21 2.22 -4.38
N GLN A 53 16.98 2.86 -5.25
CA GLN A 53 16.59 4.04 -5.99
C GLN A 53 15.16 3.80 -6.47
N ILE A 54 14.22 4.65 -6.07
CA ILE A 54 12.91 4.71 -6.71
C ILE A 54 13.20 5.20 -8.14
N THR A 55 13.48 4.27 -9.05
CA THR A 55 13.92 4.57 -10.44
C THR A 55 12.77 4.81 -11.41
N ASP A 56 11.53 4.81 -10.93
CA ASP A 56 10.36 4.67 -11.80
C ASP A 56 9.53 5.95 -11.98
N GLU A 57 10.07 7.12 -11.63
CA GLU A 57 9.36 8.39 -11.75
C GLU A 57 9.74 9.10 -13.06
N PHE A 58 8.90 8.99 -14.09
CA PHE A 58 9.03 9.80 -15.30
C PHE A 58 8.50 11.22 -15.03
N LYS A 59 9.29 12.25 -15.36
CA LYS A 59 8.94 13.66 -15.12
C LYS A 59 7.61 14.03 -15.77
N ASP A 60 7.38 13.56 -17.00
CA ASP A 60 6.18 13.89 -17.77
C ASP A 60 4.90 13.35 -17.09
N ASP A 61 4.97 12.17 -16.46
CA ASP A 61 3.85 11.60 -15.70
C ASP A 61 3.48 12.49 -14.50
N VAL A 62 4.48 12.97 -13.77
CA VAL A 62 4.30 13.86 -12.62
C VAL A 62 3.62 15.17 -13.05
N TYR A 63 4.09 15.78 -14.14
CA TYR A 63 3.50 17.00 -14.67
C TYR A 63 2.07 16.78 -15.16
N ASN A 64 1.82 15.71 -15.92
CA ASN A 64 0.49 15.43 -16.48
C ASN A 64 -0.54 15.15 -15.39
N ILE A 65 -0.18 14.40 -14.34
CA ILE A 65 -1.06 14.18 -13.19
C ILE A 65 -1.38 15.50 -12.50
N THR A 66 -0.36 16.30 -12.18
CA THR A 66 -0.50 17.57 -11.47
C THR A 66 -1.37 18.58 -12.23
N LEU A 67 -1.18 18.67 -13.55
CA LEU A 67 -1.85 19.64 -14.40
C LEU A 67 -3.16 19.12 -15.03
N SER A 68 -3.53 17.86 -14.82
CA SER A 68 -4.74 17.26 -15.42
C SER A 68 -6.03 18.05 -15.15
N LYS A 69 -6.20 18.59 -13.93
CA LYS A 69 -7.34 19.47 -13.60
C LYS A 69 -7.28 20.78 -14.39
N TYR A 70 -6.09 21.34 -14.58
CA TYR A 70 -5.88 22.55 -15.38
C TYR A 70 -6.22 22.30 -16.85
N TYR A 71 -5.76 21.20 -17.44
CA TYR A 71 -6.09 20.84 -18.83
C TYR A 71 -7.59 20.67 -19.05
N LEU A 72 -8.32 19.98 -18.16
CA LEU A 72 -9.77 19.89 -18.29
C LEU A 72 -10.47 21.25 -18.07
N ASN A 73 -10.00 22.06 -17.13
CA ASN A 73 -10.56 23.39 -16.89
C ASN A 73 -10.32 24.35 -18.06
N SER A 74 -9.18 24.22 -18.74
CA SER A 74 -8.87 24.91 -20.00
C SER A 74 -9.93 24.60 -21.06
N ILE A 75 -10.22 23.31 -21.30
CA ILE A 75 -11.26 22.90 -22.26
C ILE A 75 -12.64 23.45 -21.86
N VAL A 76 -13.01 23.38 -20.57
CA VAL A 76 -14.28 23.94 -20.08
C VAL A 76 -14.36 25.44 -20.38
N SER A 77 -13.28 26.18 -20.16
CA SER A 77 -13.22 27.64 -20.39
C SER A 77 -13.28 28.01 -21.88
N LEU A 78 -12.77 27.15 -22.75
CA LEU A 78 -12.82 27.32 -24.21
C LEU A 78 -14.16 26.87 -24.83
N SER A 79 -15.05 26.25 -24.04
CA SER A 79 -16.26 25.60 -24.55
C SER A 79 -17.51 26.42 -24.28
N THR A 80 -18.03 27.11 -25.30
CA THR A 80 -19.37 27.70 -25.24
C THR A 80 -20.41 26.59 -25.10
N ASN A 81 -21.26 26.64 -24.06
CA ASN A 81 -22.31 25.65 -23.78
C ASN A 81 -21.84 24.18 -23.71
N ASN A 82 -20.60 23.92 -23.25
CA ASN A 82 -20.04 22.56 -23.15
C ASN A 82 -19.99 21.80 -24.50
N SER A 83 -19.83 22.52 -25.61
CA SER A 83 -19.59 21.97 -26.95
C SER A 83 -18.49 20.89 -27.04
N PHE A 84 -17.50 20.91 -26.14
CA PHE A 84 -16.42 19.91 -26.10
C PHE A 84 -16.63 18.81 -25.05
N GLY A 85 -17.75 18.82 -24.30
CA GLY A 85 -18.10 17.77 -23.35
C GLY A 85 -17.24 17.69 -22.08
N ALA A 86 -16.41 18.70 -21.79
CA ALA A 86 -15.42 18.63 -20.72
C ALA A 86 -15.97 18.80 -19.30
N ILE A 87 -17.16 19.38 -19.11
CA ILE A 87 -17.71 19.66 -17.76
C ILE A 87 -17.88 18.38 -16.94
N SER A 88 -18.44 17.32 -17.54
CA SER A 88 -18.62 16.03 -16.84
C SER A 88 -17.30 15.36 -16.51
N HIS A 89 -16.31 15.48 -17.41
CA HIS A 89 -14.98 14.92 -17.21
C HIS A 89 -14.23 15.64 -16.09
N TYR A 90 -14.31 16.97 -16.04
CA TYR A 90 -13.72 17.78 -14.98
C TYR A 90 -14.29 17.41 -13.60
N ASN A 91 -15.61 17.38 -13.48
CA ASN A 91 -16.27 17.01 -12.21
C ASN A 91 -15.91 15.58 -11.78
N SER A 92 -15.84 14.65 -12.73
CA SER A 92 -15.44 13.26 -12.46
C SER A 92 -13.98 13.18 -11.99
N LEU A 93 -13.07 13.94 -12.60
CA LEU A 93 -11.67 14.00 -12.18
C LEU A 93 -11.51 14.59 -10.78
N VAL A 94 -12.23 15.68 -10.47
CA VAL A 94 -12.21 16.31 -9.14
C VAL A 94 -12.70 15.32 -8.07
N ASN A 95 -13.80 14.61 -8.34
CA ASN A 95 -14.32 13.59 -7.42
C ASN A 95 -13.34 12.43 -7.25
N LEU A 96 -12.74 11.95 -8.34
CA LEU A 96 -11.72 10.92 -8.29
C LEU A 96 -10.53 11.35 -7.42
N PHE A 97 -10.03 12.58 -7.58
CA PHE A 97 -8.89 13.08 -6.79
C PHE A 97 -9.24 13.23 -5.31
N SER A 98 -10.45 13.68 -4.99
CA SER A 98 -10.95 13.71 -3.62
C SER A 98 -10.97 12.31 -2.98
N ASN A 99 -11.50 11.32 -3.70
CA ASN A 99 -11.56 9.93 -3.24
C ASN A 99 -10.17 9.33 -3.03
N ILE A 100 -9.24 9.57 -3.96
CA ILE A 100 -7.85 9.12 -3.85
C ILE A 100 -7.18 9.73 -2.61
N ASN A 101 -7.31 11.05 -2.40
CA ASN A 101 -6.67 11.73 -1.28
C ASN A 101 -7.17 11.22 0.07
N ASN A 102 -8.49 11.03 0.20
CA ASN A 102 -9.11 10.50 1.42
C ASN A 102 -8.65 9.07 1.71
N LEU A 103 -8.63 8.21 0.68
CA LEU A 103 -8.21 6.82 0.80
C LEU A 103 -6.73 6.70 1.17
N THR A 104 -5.85 7.50 0.55
CA THR A 104 -4.44 7.55 0.94
C THR A 104 -4.27 7.89 2.42
N LYS A 105 -4.92 8.95 2.91
CA LYS A 105 -4.78 9.38 4.31
C LYS A 105 -5.21 8.28 5.28
N ILE A 106 -6.36 7.66 5.03
CA ILE A 106 -6.89 6.57 5.87
C ILE A 106 -5.92 5.39 5.90
N ASN A 107 -5.40 4.97 4.74
CA ASN A 107 -4.51 3.81 4.66
C ASN A 107 -3.13 4.08 5.27
N LEU A 108 -2.61 5.31 5.17
CA LEU A 108 -1.36 5.69 5.82
C LEU A 108 -1.46 5.66 7.36
N ILE A 109 -2.60 6.07 7.91
CA ILE A 109 -2.88 5.95 9.34
C ILE A 109 -2.96 4.48 9.75
N GLN A 110 -3.60 3.63 8.94
CA GLN A 110 -3.66 2.21 9.26
C GLN A 110 -2.29 1.54 9.18
N ALA A 111 -1.48 1.83 8.16
CA ALA A 111 -0.12 1.33 8.06
C ALA A 111 0.71 1.66 9.32
N TYR A 112 0.57 2.87 9.84
CA TYR A 112 1.16 3.29 11.11
C TYR A 112 0.65 2.45 12.30
N ASN A 113 -0.67 2.26 12.40
CA ASN A 113 -1.27 1.47 13.49
C ASN A 113 -0.81 0.01 13.43
N ASP A 114 -0.76 -0.59 12.25
CA ASP A 114 -0.36 -1.98 12.05
C ASP A 114 1.11 -2.20 12.42
N ILE A 115 2.01 -1.27 12.08
CA ILE A 115 3.41 -1.34 12.55
C ILE A 115 3.47 -1.28 14.08
N ASN A 116 2.64 -0.44 14.70
CA ASN A 116 2.63 -0.31 16.15
C ASN A 116 2.02 -1.53 16.87
N ASN A 117 1.03 -2.18 16.27
CA ASN A 117 0.28 -3.29 16.86
C ASN A 117 0.93 -4.65 16.58
N LEU A 118 1.46 -4.88 15.38
CA LEU A 118 1.97 -6.19 14.94
C LEU A 118 3.40 -6.47 15.41
N LYS A 119 4.16 -5.47 15.86
CA LYS A 119 5.54 -5.67 16.33
C LYS A 119 5.67 -6.11 17.79
N LYS A 120 4.60 -5.97 18.59
CA LYS A 120 4.64 -6.27 20.02
C LYS A 120 4.18 -7.72 20.22
N PHE A 121 5.13 -8.62 20.43
CA PHE A 121 4.89 -10.06 20.66
C PHE A 121 4.09 -10.40 21.92
N THR A 122 3.97 -9.45 22.85
CA THR A 122 3.69 -9.72 24.27
C THR A 122 2.22 -10.03 24.56
N THR A 123 1.30 -9.77 23.61
CA THR A 123 -0.09 -10.22 23.68
C THR A 123 -0.55 -10.66 22.30
N ASN A 124 -0.15 -11.86 21.91
CA ASN A 124 -0.31 -12.43 20.58
C ASN A 124 -1.79 -12.84 20.31
N ASP A 125 -2.67 -11.85 20.24
CA ASP A 125 -4.09 -12.04 19.93
C ASP A 125 -4.25 -12.32 18.43
N GLN A 126 -4.67 -13.53 18.07
CA GLN A 126 -4.97 -13.91 16.68
C GLN A 126 -5.92 -12.92 15.99
N ASN A 127 -6.79 -12.26 16.77
CA ASN A 127 -7.71 -11.26 16.25
C ASN A 127 -6.98 -10.06 15.65
N VAL A 128 -5.81 -9.67 16.16
CA VAL A 128 -5.03 -8.54 15.60
C VAL A 128 -4.57 -8.85 14.17
N TYR A 129 -4.06 -10.07 13.93
CA TYR A 129 -3.66 -10.50 12.58
C TYR A 129 -4.88 -10.61 11.64
N ILE A 130 -5.99 -11.15 12.15
CA ILE A 130 -7.23 -11.29 11.35
C ILE A 130 -7.79 -9.92 10.96
N GLN A 131 -7.82 -8.97 11.89
CA GLN A 131 -8.29 -7.61 11.66
C GLN A 131 -7.39 -6.87 10.65
N ALA A 132 -6.06 -6.92 10.83
CA ALA A 132 -5.13 -6.33 9.87
C ALA A 132 -5.29 -6.96 8.48
N TYR A 133 -5.36 -8.29 8.38
CA TYR A 133 -5.57 -8.98 7.10
C TYR A 133 -6.87 -8.56 6.42
N THR A 134 -7.96 -8.47 7.18
CA THR A 134 -9.28 -8.05 6.68
C THR A 134 -9.25 -6.61 6.19
N TYR A 135 -8.58 -5.72 6.91
CA TYR A 135 -8.40 -4.34 6.50
C TYR A 135 -7.67 -4.24 5.15
N TRP A 136 -6.55 -4.95 4.99
CA TRP A 136 -5.77 -4.89 3.75
C TRP A 136 -6.47 -5.56 2.56
N ASN A 137 -7.32 -6.57 2.81
CA ASN A 137 -8.26 -7.08 1.80
C ASN A 137 -9.25 -6.01 1.34
N ASN A 138 -9.88 -5.31 2.27
CA ASN A 138 -10.82 -4.24 1.93
C ASN A 138 -10.11 -3.09 1.19
N THR A 139 -8.87 -2.78 1.60
CA THR A 139 -8.03 -1.78 0.94
C THR A 139 -7.74 -2.18 -0.50
N GLN A 140 -7.42 -3.45 -0.77
CA GLN A 140 -7.25 -3.96 -2.14
C GLN A 140 -8.50 -3.76 -2.98
N SER A 141 -9.68 -4.11 -2.46
CA SER A 141 -10.96 -3.90 -3.16
C SER A 141 -11.22 -2.43 -3.47
N ASN A 142 -10.89 -1.52 -2.53
CA ASN A 142 -11.06 -0.09 -2.75
C ASN A 142 -10.09 0.45 -3.81
N ILE A 143 -8.84 -0.03 -3.84
CA ILE A 143 -7.87 0.31 -4.89
C ILE A 143 -8.35 -0.17 -6.26
N GLU A 144 -8.91 -1.38 -6.36
CA GLU A 144 -9.48 -1.88 -7.61
C GLU A 144 -10.68 -1.05 -8.08
N SER A 145 -11.54 -0.59 -7.14
CA SER A 145 -12.63 0.33 -7.45
C SER A 145 -12.13 1.67 -8.01
N LEU A 146 -11.03 2.22 -7.45
CA LEU A 146 -10.39 3.42 -7.98
C LEU A 146 -9.82 3.19 -9.39
N ARG A 147 -9.17 2.05 -9.63
CA ARG A 147 -8.67 1.69 -10.97
C ARG A 147 -9.78 1.57 -11.99
N THR A 148 -10.91 0.96 -11.60
CA THR A 148 -12.12 0.88 -12.42
C THR A 148 -12.65 2.27 -12.75
N THR A 149 -12.70 3.18 -11.77
CA THR A 149 -13.12 4.58 -11.97
C THR A 149 -12.18 5.32 -12.92
N ILE A 150 -10.86 5.14 -12.77
CA ILE A 150 -9.84 5.73 -13.66
C ILE A 150 -10.05 5.25 -15.10
N ASN A 151 -10.22 3.95 -15.31
CA ASN A 151 -10.44 3.38 -16.64
C ASN A 151 -11.77 3.84 -17.25
N GLY A 152 -12.83 3.93 -16.45
CA GLY A 152 -14.13 4.46 -16.88
C GLY A 152 -14.02 5.91 -17.37
N LEU A 153 -13.34 6.76 -16.61
CA LEU A 153 -13.09 8.16 -17.00
C LEU A 153 -12.22 8.24 -18.26
N LYS A 154 -11.17 7.43 -18.36
CA LYS A 154 -10.31 7.34 -19.54
C LYS A 154 -11.12 7.02 -20.80
N THR A 155 -11.94 5.97 -20.76
CA THR A 155 -12.81 5.58 -21.88
C THR A 155 -13.80 6.69 -22.24
N ALA A 156 -14.41 7.34 -21.26
CA ALA A 156 -15.36 8.43 -21.51
C ALA A 156 -14.69 9.65 -22.20
N ILE A 157 -13.47 9.98 -21.79
CA ILE A 157 -12.68 11.05 -22.41
C ILE A 157 -12.25 10.65 -23.83
N GLU A 158 -11.78 9.42 -24.03
CA GLU A 158 -11.41 8.91 -25.36
C GLU A 158 -12.58 8.96 -26.33
N LEU A 159 -13.76 8.50 -25.92
CA LEU A 159 -14.98 8.56 -26.72
C LEU A 159 -15.35 10.01 -27.06
N THR A 160 -15.33 10.89 -26.06
CA THR A 160 -15.63 12.32 -26.28
C THR A 160 -14.66 12.92 -27.29
N LYS A 161 -13.35 12.76 -27.06
CA LYS A 161 -12.27 13.26 -27.92
C LYS A 161 -12.42 12.76 -29.36
N ASN A 162 -12.69 11.46 -29.54
CA ASN A 162 -12.78 10.85 -30.87
C ASN A 162 -14.06 11.21 -31.62
N ASN A 163 -15.15 11.53 -30.90
CA ASN A 163 -16.42 11.96 -31.48
C ASN A 163 -16.49 13.47 -31.73
N MET A 164 -15.51 14.25 -31.28
CA MET A 164 -15.47 15.69 -31.58
C MET A 164 -15.27 15.91 -33.08
N LEU A 165 -16.23 16.59 -33.69
CA LEU A 165 -16.11 17.06 -35.07
C LEU A 165 -15.07 18.19 -35.14
N VAL A 166 -14.27 18.20 -36.20
CA VAL A 166 -13.35 19.31 -36.48
C VAL A 166 -14.18 20.58 -36.70
N ASN A 167 -14.01 21.56 -35.82
CA ASN A 167 -14.79 22.78 -35.86
C ASN A 167 -14.13 23.80 -36.82
N VAL A 168 -14.72 24.01 -38.00
CA VAL A 168 -14.32 25.07 -38.94
C VAL A 168 -15.19 26.30 -38.66
N PRO A 169 -14.62 27.51 -38.47
CA PRO A 169 -13.24 27.91 -38.76
C PRO A 169 -12.21 27.71 -37.63
N ASN A 170 -12.61 27.29 -36.43
CA ASN A 170 -11.76 27.28 -35.22
C ASN A 170 -10.90 26.02 -35.05
N VAL A 171 -10.11 25.69 -36.09
CA VAL A 171 -9.28 24.48 -36.13
C VAL A 171 -8.21 24.48 -35.02
N ASP A 172 -7.66 25.65 -34.68
CA ASP A 172 -6.61 25.71 -33.65
C ASP A 172 -7.16 25.50 -32.24
N THR A 173 -8.38 25.99 -31.94
CA THR A 173 -9.08 25.65 -30.69
C THR A 173 -9.31 24.14 -30.60
N TYR A 174 -9.73 23.50 -31.70
CA TYR A 174 -9.89 22.05 -31.74
C TYR A 174 -8.58 21.31 -31.42
N LYS A 175 -7.45 21.72 -32.02
CA LYS A 175 -6.13 21.11 -31.75
C LYS A 175 -5.73 21.24 -30.28
N VAL A 176 -5.94 22.42 -29.68
CA VAL A 176 -5.66 22.65 -28.24
C VAL A 176 -6.50 21.71 -27.39
N VAL A 177 -7.81 21.60 -27.65
CA VAL A 177 -8.71 20.73 -26.89
C VAL A 177 -8.30 19.25 -27.02
N VAL A 178 -7.95 18.79 -28.22
CA VAL A 178 -7.46 17.43 -28.43
C VAL A 178 -6.17 17.18 -27.65
N ASN A 179 -5.23 18.12 -27.67
CA ASN A 179 -3.98 18.01 -26.93
C ASN A 179 -4.21 17.96 -25.42
N ASP A 180 -5.06 18.84 -24.89
CA ASP A 180 -5.42 18.87 -23.47
C ASP A 180 -6.06 17.53 -23.04
N TYR A 181 -6.97 16.97 -23.85
CA TYR A 181 -7.51 15.62 -23.60
C TYR A 181 -6.42 14.55 -23.63
N MET A 182 -5.46 14.60 -24.55
CA MET A 182 -4.34 13.64 -24.59
C MET A 182 -3.47 13.70 -23.33
N MET A 183 -3.20 14.91 -22.81
CA MET A 183 -2.45 15.07 -21.56
C MET A 183 -3.20 14.46 -20.37
N VAL A 184 -4.53 14.65 -20.30
CA VAL A 184 -5.38 14.04 -19.26
C VAL A 184 -5.41 12.51 -19.39
N LEU A 185 -5.49 11.97 -20.61
CA LEU A 185 -5.45 10.52 -20.84
C LEU A 185 -4.11 9.90 -20.44
N SER A 186 -3.01 10.61 -20.68
CA SER A 186 -1.68 10.23 -20.18
C SER A 186 -1.68 10.21 -18.65
N ALA A 187 -2.14 11.29 -18.00
CA ALA A 187 -2.23 11.38 -16.55
C ALA A 187 -3.03 10.21 -15.92
N LEU A 188 -4.20 9.89 -16.48
CA LEU A 188 -5.05 8.79 -16.00
C LEU A 188 -4.36 7.43 -16.19
N SER A 189 -3.64 7.23 -17.29
CA SER A 189 -2.89 5.99 -17.53
C SER A 189 -1.74 5.83 -16.53
N SER A 190 -1.04 6.92 -16.20
CA SER A 190 0.05 6.93 -15.23
C SER A 190 -0.47 6.73 -13.81
N LEU A 191 -1.62 7.32 -13.45
CA LEU A 191 -2.32 7.02 -12.19
C LEU A 191 -2.70 5.55 -12.08
N ASN A 192 -3.31 4.97 -13.11
CA ASN A 192 -3.69 3.55 -13.10
C ASN A 192 -2.47 2.63 -12.89
N THR A 193 -1.35 2.93 -13.57
CA THR A 193 -0.09 2.20 -13.39
C THR A 193 0.41 2.29 -11.95
N ARG A 194 0.34 3.46 -11.32
CA ARG A 194 0.74 3.66 -9.92
C ARG A 194 -0.17 2.89 -8.96
N PHE A 195 -1.48 2.87 -9.18
CA PHE A 195 -2.40 2.07 -8.39
C PHE A 195 -2.19 0.57 -8.56
N ASN A 196 -1.81 0.10 -9.75
CA ASN A 196 -1.40 -1.28 -9.95
C ASN A 196 -0.17 -1.64 -9.11
N LYS A 197 0.84 -0.76 -9.04
CA LYS A 197 2.01 -0.97 -8.16
C LYS A 197 1.60 -1.00 -6.67
N ILE A 198 0.71 -0.11 -6.25
CA ILE A 198 0.16 -0.12 -4.87
C ILE A 198 -0.55 -1.45 -4.57
N GLN A 199 -1.33 -1.99 -5.51
CA GLN A 199 -2.01 -3.27 -5.36
C GLN A 199 -1.01 -4.42 -5.14
N LEU A 200 0.08 -4.48 -5.91
CA LEU A 200 1.14 -5.46 -5.71
C LEU A 200 1.83 -5.32 -4.34
N THR A 201 2.02 -4.09 -3.87
CA THR A 201 2.54 -3.85 -2.51
C THR A 201 1.56 -4.35 -1.44
N ILE A 202 0.25 -4.15 -1.63
CA ILE A 202 -0.79 -4.68 -0.72
C ILE A 202 -0.79 -6.21 -0.67
N ASP A 203 -0.58 -6.88 -1.81
CA ASP A 203 -0.47 -8.34 -1.84
C ASP A 203 0.72 -8.85 -0.99
N THR A 204 1.83 -8.12 -0.98
CA THR A 204 3.00 -8.45 -0.15
C THR A 204 2.72 -8.19 1.34
N ILE A 205 2.03 -7.10 1.67
CA ILE A 205 1.57 -6.80 3.04
C ILE A 205 0.68 -7.93 3.56
N LYS A 206 -0.35 -8.31 2.79
CA LYS A 206 -1.27 -9.41 3.13
C LYS A 206 -0.54 -10.73 3.33
N SER A 207 0.39 -11.07 2.43
CA SER A 207 1.19 -12.29 2.53
C SER A 207 2.02 -12.32 3.80
N SER A 208 2.63 -11.19 4.17
CA SER A 208 3.40 -11.05 5.41
C SER A 208 2.50 -11.25 6.65
N ILE A 209 1.30 -10.66 6.66
CA ILE A 209 0.30 -10.86 7.72
C ILE A 209 -0.16 -12.32 7.81
N PHE A 210 -0.38 -12.96 6.67
CA PHE A 210 -0.74 -14.37 6.62
C PHE A 210 0.39 -15.27 7.19
N PHE A 211 1.65 -14.97 6.87
CA PHE A 211 2.79 -15.69 7.42
C PHE A 211 2.89 -15.57 8.94
N PHE A 212 2.68 -14.38 9.52
CA PHE A 212 2.61 -14.23 10.98
C PHE A 212 1.57 -15.18 11.60
N LYS A 213 0.36 -15.20 11.03
CA LYS A 213 -0.72 -16.08 11.50
C LYS A 213 -0.34 -17.56 11.41
N GLN A 214 0.29 -17.99 10.31
CA GLN A 214 0.66 -19.38 10.11
C GLN A 214 1.81 -19.82 11.01
N SER A 215 2.88 -19.02 11.11
CA SER A 215 4.00 -19.30 12.00
C SER A 215 3.55 -19.42 13.46
N TYR A 216 2.63 -18.57 13.90
CA TYR A 216 2.02 -18.70 15.23
C TYR A 216 1.25 -20.01 15.40
N THR A 217 0.40 -20.35 14.42
CA THR A 217 -0.39 -21.59 14.44
C THR A 217 0.50 -22.83 14.52
N TYR A 218 1.59 -22.87 13.74
CA TYR A 218 2.54 -23.98 13.76
C TYR A 218 3.32 -24.07 15.06
N TYR A 219 3.72 -22.94 15.64
CA TYR A 219 4.42 -22.93 16.92
C TYR A 219 3.55 -23.47 18.06
N VAL A 220 2.30 -23.00 18.17
CA VAL A 220 1.34 -23.50 19.19
C VAL A 220 1.01 -24.98 19.00
N ALA A 221 0.97 -25.44 17.74
CA ALA A 221 0.78 -26.86 17.42
C ALA A 221 2.05 -27.71 17.60
N ASN A 222 3.17 -27.13 18.07
CA ASN A 222 4.48 -27.79 18.21
C ASN A 222 5.02 -28.39 16.91
N LEU A 223 4.67 -27.81 15.76
CA LEU A 223 5.12 -28.25 14.43
C LEU A 223 6.46 -27.62 14.01
N ILE A 224 6.89 -26.57 14.70
CA ILE A 224 8.17 -25.87 14.49
C ILE A 224 8.82 -25.56 15.84
N THR A 225 10.14 -25.48 15.86
CA THR A 225 10.92 -25.07 17.04
C THR A 225 10.76 -23.58 17.32
N GLN A 226 11.11 -23.15 18.53
CA GLN A 226 11.17 -21.73 18.88
C GLN A 226 12.12 -20.94 17.96
N GLN A 227 13.26 -21.52 17.58
CA GLN A 227 14.21 -20.88 16.68
C GLN A 227 13.62 -20.64 15.29
N GLU A 228 12.94 -21.65 14.73
CA GLU A 228 12.28 -21.55 13.43
C GLU A 228 11.12 -20.55 13.46
N TYR A 229 10.34 -20.56 14.54
CA TYR A 229 9.29 -19.57 14.78
C TYR A 229 9.86 -18.15 14.80
N MET A 230 10.87 -17.88 15.63
CA MET A 230 11.50 -16.57 15.74
C MET A 230 12.09 -16.08 14.41
N THR A 231 12.72 -16.98 13.65
CA THR A 231 13.27 -16.67 12.32
C THR A 231 12.16 -16.29 11.35
N SER A 232 11.08 -17.08 11.32
CA SER A 232 9.94 -16.83 10.42
C SER A 232 9.26 -15.50 10.74
N MET A 233 9.08 -15.18 12.02
CA MET A 233 8.46 -13.94 12.46
C MET A 233 9.32 -12.71 12.14
N ASN A 234 10.65 -12.79 12.33
CA ASN A 234 11.56 -11.71 11.94
C ASN A 234 11.54 -11.47 10.41
N ASN A 235 11.52 -12.53 9.61
CA ASN A 235 11.43 -12.43 8.14
C ASN A 235 10.10 -11.83 7.68
N ALA A 236 8.99 -12.26 8.29
CA ALA A 236 7.66 -11.70 8.00
C ALA A 236 7.59 -10.21 8.38
N MET A 237 8.21 -9.80 9.49
CA MET A 237 8.27 -8.38 9.89
C MET A 237 9.14 -7.55 8.95
N LEU A 238 10.29 -8.08 8.55
CA LEU A 238 11.15 -7.43 7.56
C LEU A 238 10.39 -7.16 6.25
N SER A 239 9.67 -8.16 5.75
CA SER A 239 8.83 -8.05 4.56
C SER A 239 7.71 -7.03 4.76
N LEU A 240 6.97 -7.11 5.87
CA LEU A 240 5.88 -6.19 6.20
C LEU A 240 6.36 -4.73 6.24
N LEU A 241 7.43 -4.46 6.98
CA LEU A 241 8.01 -3.13 7.11
C LEU A 241 8.43 -2.59 5.75
N THR A 242 9.19 -3.36 4.98
CA THR A 242 9.65 -2.97 3.64
C THR A 242 8.47 -2.59 2.73
N SER A 243 7.43 -3.43 2.68
CA SER A 243 6.24 -3.17 1.88
C SER A 243 5.43 -1.98 2.39
N LEU A 244 5.32 -1.76 3.70
CA LEU A 244 4.61 -0.59 4.25
C LEU A 244 5.35 0.72 3.97
N ASN A 245 6.69 0.72 3.90
CA ASN A 245 7.45 1.89 3.46
C ASN A 245 7.28 2.16 1.96
N GLU A 246 7.25 1.12 1.14
CA GLU A 246 6.96 1.26 -0.29
C GLU A 246 5.54 1.80 -0.50
N PHE A 247 4.56 1.25 0.22
CA PHE A 247 3.19 1.71 0.24
C PHE A 247 3.11 3.18 0.66
N TYR A 248 3.81 3.56 1.73
CA TYR A 248 3.91 4.95 2.19
C TYR A 248 4.44 5.87 1.09
N SER A 249 5.58 5.52 0.50
CA SER A 249 6.24 6.35 -0.51
C SER A 249 5.36 6.57 -1.74
N ARG A 250 4.70 5.50 -2.22
CA ARG A 250 3.82 5.54 -3.39
C ARG A 250 2.55 6.35 -3.12
N THR A 251 1.88 6.10 -1.99
CA THR A 251 0.60 6.76 -1.67
C THR A 251 0.81 8.22 -1.29
N PHE A 252 1.85 8.54 -0.52
CA PHE A 252 2.21 9.91 -0.17
C PHE A 252 2.50 10.74 -1.43
N LEU A 253 3.28 10.21 -2.38
CA LEU A 253 3.53 10.91 -3.63
C LEU A 253 2.23 11.19 -4.38
N ILE A 254 1.35 10.20 -4.56
CA ILE A 254 0.06 10.43 -5.23
C ILE A 254 -0.73 11.55 -4.55
N SER A 255 -0.79 11.58 -3.21
CA SER A 255 -1.49 12.66 -2.48
C SER A 255 -0.88 14.05 -2.67
N ARG A 256 0.39 14.14 -3.06
CA ARG A 256 1.08 15.40 -3.37
C ARG A 256 0.84 15.87 -4.81
N LEU A 257 0.54 14.95 -5.72
CA LEU A 257 0.33 15.25 -7.14
C LEU A 257 -1.10 15.68 -7.47
N ILE A 258 -2.08 15.38 -6.60
CA ILE A 258 -3.52 15.58 -6.88
C ILE A 258 -4.15 16.73 -6.11
#